data_AF-A0AAU4FB20-F1
#
_entry.id   AF-A0AAU4FB20-F1
#
_cell.length_a   1.000
_cell.length_b   1.000
_cell.length_c   1.000
_cell.angle_alpha   90.00
_cell.angle_beta   90.00
_cell.angle_gamma   90.00
#
_symmetry.space_group_name_H-M   'P 1'
#
loop_
_entity.id
_entity.type
_entity.pdbx_description
1 polymer ?
#
loop_
_entity_poly.entity_id
_entity_poly.type
_entity_poly.pdbx_seq_one_letter_code
_entity_poly.pdbx_strand_id
1 'polypeptide(L)'
;MTDLNHPGPRESWSPQPGSPDWHVTAFLGPQPGAGDHTLIDAVRELRARILFDHGRRPAFLRSDGSHADDQDLDFGAWHFIARRSPGGEPLGYIRLSTPDSGERFQSRAYLGDASYEELLAAEGIPVSEVFEHSRLVVEHRARKLGLGQYLNALAIGAAHHLGARAMIGTSGTKDGQDRFHERFGFRPVPGTRRYVPRYTEDVVIMFHRVLDGAGRQHDLVTRLRDEFPLIAASGPSPLLPAPRAPRAAPLTLTEAAAPDRDVWRPVLFTAADHDALTRLLASGEVREVHDTLDEQLTELVRSREPACRDDAEIDRKKREQLTGVAAWEYGTWVWYPWSGRLVHVLPREEFRLVRTDRNRGRIERPEQRDLFGKRIGIIGLSVGNSAALTFALEGIGGAYRLADFDDFGLSNLNRLRAGVHHLGVNKAVLSARQMFEIDPYLDIEIERDGLTADTIEDFFAGGIDLLVEECDTPWVKIAAREYARDLGIPVVMDCNDRGMLDVERFDREPDRALLHGLLGDVKSVDLANLGYQEKVDLILAMVDADRISPELAASFNELGRTLSSWPQLASGVALGGALCAEAARRILLGRPCESGRFYTDLSQQLSPARSVFAGGAV
;
A
#
# COMPACT_ATOMS: atom_id res chain seq x y z
N MET A 1 0.62 22.69 -34.76
CA MET A 1 0.44 24.16 -34.69
C MET A 1 -0.97 24.45 -35.14
N THR A 2 -1.93 24.47 -34.20
CA THR A 2 -3.31 24.95 -34.41
C THR A 2 -3.99 25.07 -33.04
N ASP A 3 -4.17 26.31 -32.63
CA ASP A 3 -5.32 26.93 -31.94
C ASP A 3 -6.03 26.19 -30.79
N LEU A 4 -5.61 26.54 -29.56
CA LEU A 4 -6.45 26.51 -28.37
C LEU A 4 -6.80 27.97 -27.99
N ASN A 5 -7.93 28.47 -28.49
CA ASN A 5 -8.54 29.71 -28.00
C ASN A 5 -10.06 29.70 -28.27
N HIS A 6 -10.83 29.25 -27.28
CA HIS A 6 -12.19 29.76 -27.07
C HIS A 6 -12.50 29.80 -25.56
N PRO A 7 -12.98 30.94 -25.03
CA PRO A 7 -13.37 31.05 -23.63
C PRO A 7 -14.80 30.50 -23.46
N GLY A 8 -14.95 29.46 -22.64
CA GLY A 8 -16.27 28.99 -22.18
C GLY A 8 -16.95 30.00 -21.25
N PRO A 9 -18.28 29.93 -21.08
CA PRO A 9 -19.09 30.96 -20.44
C PRO A 9 -18.82 31.05 -18.92
N ARG A 10 -19.02 32.27 -18.40
CA ARG A 10 -18.93 32.66 -16.98
C ARG A 10 -19.66 31.67 -16.07
N GLU A 11 -18.91 30.85 -15.34
CA GLU A 11 -19.46 30.10 -14.20
C GLU A 11 -19.69 31.07 -13.03
N SER A 12 -20.95 31.36 -12.76
CA SER A 12 -21.38 31.95 -11.50
C SER A 12 -21.05 30.98 -10.37
N TRP A 13 -20.21 31.40 -9.42
CA TRP A 13 -19.87 30.61 -8.24
C TRP A 13 -21.12 30.42 -7.38
N SER A 14 -21.71 29.23 -7.42
CA SER A 14 -22.62 28.74 -6.39
C SER A 14 -21.81 27.82 -5.48
N PRO A 15 -21.95 27.90 -4.14
CA PRO A 15 -21.19 27.05 -3.24
C PRO A 15 -21.49 25.58 -3.55
N GLN A 16 -20.43 24.81 -3.84
CA GLN A 16 -20.51 23.36 -4.01
C GLN A 16 -21.09 22.73 -2.72
N PRO A 17 -22.12 21.88 -2.80
CA PRO A 17 -22.62 21.15 -1.65
C PRO A 17 -21.50 20.25 -1.10
N GLY A 18 -21.06 20.51 0.13
CA GLY A 18 -20.05 19.68 0.82
C GLY A 18 -18.73 20.35 1.21
N SER A 19 -18.57 21.67 1.06
CA SER A 19 -17.46 22.36 1.75
C SER A 19 -17.66 22.25 3.26
N PRO A 20 -16.68 21.74 4.04
CA PRO A 20 -16.86 21.55 5.47
C PRO A 20 -17.05 22.90 6.18
N ASP A 21 -18.07 22.98 7.04
CA ASP A 21 -18.26 24.11 7.97
C ASP A 21 -17.09 24.12 8.95
N TRP A 22 -16.11 25.00 8.70
CA TRP A 22 -14.98 25.19 9.60
C TRP A 22 -15.42 26.04 10.79
N HIS A 23 -15.16 25.53 11.99
CA HIS A 23 -15.33 26.31 13.20
C HIS A 23 -14.04 27.06 13.49
N VAL A 24 -14.07 28.39 13.40
CA VAL A 24 -12.90 29.23 13.65
C VAL A 24 -13.08 30.04 14.92
N THR A 25 -12.03 30.09 15.72
CA THR A 25 -11.92 31.02 16.85
C THR A 25 -10.92 32.11 16.48
N ALA A 26 -11.27 33.36 16.77
CA ALA A 26 -10.37 34.50 16.61
C ALA A 26 -10.13 35.16 17.96
N PHE A 27 -8.89 35.57 18.23
CA PHE A 27 -8.57 36.41 19.38
C PHE A 27 -7.41 37.36 19.05
N LEU A 28 -7.38 38.50 19.73
CA LEU A 28 -6.29 39.46 19.67
C LEU A 28 -5.27 39.09 20.75
N GLY A 29 -4.01 38.88 20.36
CA GLY A 29 -2.92 38.60 21.27
C GLY A 29 -2.68 39.76 22.24
N PRO A 30 -2.26 39.49 23.49
CA PRO A 30 -2.00 40.54 24.47
C PRO A 30 -0.84 41.44 24.04
N GLN A 31 -0.75 42.63 24.65
CA GLN A 31 0.42 43.49 24.50
C GLN A 31 1.64 42.87 25.18
N PRO A 32 2.87 43.16 24.70
CA PRO A 32 4.10 42.67 25.33
C PRO A 32 4.14 43.04 26.82
N GLY A 33 4.39 42.06 27.70
CA GLY A 33 4.51 42.27 29.15
C GLY A 33 3.21 42.17 29.95
N ALA A 34 2.08 41.83 29.31
CA ALA A 34 0.86 41.45 30.04
C ALA A 34 1.05 40.08 30.73
N GLY A 35 0.55 39.91 31.96
CA GLY A 35 0.91 38.76 32.80
C GLY A 35 0.41 37.37 32.37
N ASP A 36 -0.52 37.25 31.43
CA ASP A 36 -1.06 35.95 30.95
C ASP A 36 -0.66 35.69 29.49
N HIS A 37 0.26 34.75 29.29
CA HIS A 37 0.77 34.32 27.98
C HIS A 37 0.25 32.95 27.54
N THR A 38 -0.65 32.32 28.31
CA THR A 38 -1.04 30.91 28.13
C THR A 38 -1.57 30.59 26.73
N LEU A 39 -2.40 31.47 26.17
CA LEU A 39 -2.94 31.32 24.80
C LEU A 39 -1.88 31.48 23.72
N ILE A 40 -0.90 32.36 23.92
CA ILE A 40 0.20 32.57 22.97
C ILE A 40 1.12 31.36 22.96
N ASP A 41 1.48 30.83 24.12
CA ASP A 41 2.31 29.64 24.24
C ASP A 41 1.67 28.43 23.56
N ALA A 42 0.37 28.22 23.77
CA ALA A 42 -0.38 27.15 23.12
C ALA A 42 -0.48 27.31 21.59
N VAL A 43 -0.58 28.55 21.08
CA VAL A 43 -0.51 28.82 19.63
C VAL A 43 0.88 28.48 19.08
N ARG A 44 1.94 28.86 19.79
CA ARG A 44 3.33 28.59 19.38
C ARG A 44 3.61 27.10 19.31
N GLU A 45 3.11 26.33 20.29
CA GLU A 45 3.20 24.87 20.30
C GLU A 45 2.43 24.24 19.13
N LEU A 46 1.18 24.65 18.90
CA LEU A 46 0.36 24.18 17.78
C LEU A 46 1.06 24.41 16.43
N ARG A 47 1.57 25.63 16.19
CA ARG A 47 2.28 25.96 14.95
C ARG A 47 3.51 25.09 14.78
N ALA A 48 4.31 24.94 15.82
CA ALA A 48 5.55 24.20 15.77
C ALA A 48 5.32 22.71 15.52
N ARG A 49 4.29 22.12 16.12
CA ARG A 49 3.86 20.74 15.84
C ARG A 49 3.50 20.54 14.36
N ILE A 50 2.70 21.45 13.80
CA ILE A 50 2.31 21.39 12.37
C ILE A 50 3.53 21.62 11.46
N LEU A 51 4.43 22.54 11.83
CA LEU A 51 5.61 22.89 11.05
C LEU A 51 6.72 21.85 11.11
N PHE A 52 6.84 21.10 12.21
CA PHE A 52 7.80 20.00 12.34
C PHE A 52 7.60 18.94 11.25
N ASP A 53 6.34 18.73 10.80
CA ASP A 53 5.96 17.95 9.61
C ASP A 53 6.67 16.58 9.60
N HIS A 54 6.52 15.83 10.70
CA HIS A 54 7.14 14.51 10.93
C HIS A 54 8.69 14.51 10.80
N GLY A 55 9.35 15.59 11.21
CA GLY A 55 10.82 15.70 11.20
C GLY A 55 11.40 16.40 9.98
N ARG A 56 10.58 16.83 9.01
CA ARG A 56 11.04 17.59 7.84
C ARG A 56 11.68 18.92 8.23
N ARG A 57 11.24 19.55 9.32
CA ARG A 57 11.80 20.81 9.84
C ARG A 57 12.20 20.65 11.31
N PRO A 58 13.37 20.03 11.59
CA PRO A 58 13.76 19.64 12.95
C PRO A 58 13.98 20.84 13.88
N ALA A 59 14.23 22.03 13.33
CA ALA A 59 14.41 23.26 14.10
C ALA A 59 13.17 23.69 14.92
N PHE A 60 11.99 23.10 14.69
CA PHE A 60 10.78 23.34 15.48
C PHE A 60 10.61 22.40 16.68
N LEU A 61 11.56 21.47 16.88
CA LEU A 61 11.63 20.61 18.07
C LEU A 61 12.74 21.13 18.99
N ARG A 62 12.40 21.42 20.25
CA ARG A 62 13.36 21.81 21.29
C ARG A 62 14.06 20.57 21.86
N SER A 63 15.19 20.78 22.53
CA SER A 63 15.99 19.70 23.15
C SER A 63 15.27 18.95 24.27
N ASP A 64 14.22 19.53 24.85
CA ASP A 64 13.35 18.91 25.84
C ASP A 64 12.18 18.10 25.23
N GLY A 65 12.12 17.99 23.90
CA GLY A 65 11.07 17.28 23.16
C GLY A 65 9.80 18.11 22.93
N SER A 66 9.73 19.35 23.43
CA SER A 66 8.60 20.25 23.18
C SER A 66 8.71 20.91 21.80
N HIS A 67 7.56 21.24 21.20
CA HIS A 67 7.52 21.97 19.94
C HIS A 67 7.29 23.45 20.22
N ALA A 68 8.11 24.35 19.66
CA ALA A 68 7.85 25.79 19.79
C ALA A 68 8.31 26.63 18.59
N ASP A 69 7.52 27.66 18.28
CA ASP A 69 7.78 28.65 17.23
C ASP A 69 7.70 30.05 17.84
N ASP A 70 8.74 30.44 18.57
CA ASP A 70 8.79 31.72 19.28
C ASP A 70 8.89 32.90 18.31
N GLN A 71 7.84 33.73 18.28
CA GLN A 71 7.79 34.97 17.51
C GLN A 71 7.21 36.13 18.32
N ASP A 72 7.97 37.21 18.48
CA ASP A 72 7.49 38.41 19.19
C ASP A 72 6.34 39.11 18.46
N LEU A 73 6.18 38.83 17.16
CA LEU A 73 5.04 39.29 16.35
C LEU A 73 3.70 38.65 16.76
N ASP A 74 3.71 37.68 17.68
CA ASP A 74 2.48 37.13 18.28
C ASP A 74 1.76 38.14 19.19
N PHE A 75 2.50 39.07 19.81
CA PHE A 75 1.90 40.05 20.71
C PHE A 75 1.26 41.21 19.93
N GLY A 76 -0.02 41.47 20.18
CA GLY A 76 -0.81 42.49 19.49
C GLY A 76 -1.32 42.09 18.09
N ALA A 77 -1.24 40.82 17.72
CA ALA A 77 -1.74 40.30 16.44
C ALA A 77 -3.04 39.51 16.60
N TRP A 78 -3.86 39.45 15.55
CA TRP A 78 -5.02 38.56 15.49
C TRP A 78 -4.58 37.13 15.16
N HIS A 79 -5.13 36.17 15.90
CA HIS A 79 -4.88 34.74 15.72
C HIS A 79 -6.17 34.03 15.33
N PHE A 80 -6.14 33.27 14.23
CA PHE A 80 -7.29 32.51 13.74
C PHE A 80 -6.98 31.02 13.77
N ILE A 81 -7.86 30.23 14.39
CA ILE A 81 -7.65 28.80 14.63
C ILE A 81 -8.87 28.02 14.20
N ALA A 82 -8.69 27.13 13.23
CA ALA A 82 -9.79 26.37 12.62
C ALA A 82 -9.85 24.92 13.09
N ARG A 83 -11.07 24.42 13.26
CA ARG A 83 -11.43 23.07 13.72
C ARG A 83 -12.58 22.51 12.88
N ARG A 84 -12.76 21.18 12.88
CA ARG A 84 -13.91 20.53 12.24
C ARG A 84 -15.21 20.59 13.05
N SER A 85 -15.11 20.84 14.35
CA SER A 85 -16.26 20.93 15.26
C SER A 85 -15.95 21.87 16.41
N PRO A 86 -16.95 22.45 17.09
CA PRO A 86 -16.74 23.18 18.33
C PRO A 86 -16.04 22.28 19.34
N GLY A 87 -14.90 22.71 19.89
CA GLY A 87 -14.08 21.93 20.84
C GLY A 87 -13.23 20.79 20.24
N GLY A 88 -13.19 20.64 18.91
CA GLY A 88 -12.32 19.69 18.23
C GLY A 88 -10.84 20.11 18.22
N GLU A 89 -9.98 19.22 17.75
CA GLU A 89 -8.55 19.52 17.62
C GLU A 89 -8.29 20.63 16.58
N PRO A 90 -7.41 21.60 16.86
CA PRO A 90 -6.96 22.57 15.86
C PRO A 90 -6.34 21.88 14.64
N LEU A 91 -6.78 22.28 13.44
CA LEU A 91 -6.34 21.71 12.16
C LEU A 91 -5.65 22.72 11.26
N GLY A 92 -5.81 24.00 11.53
CA GLY A 92 -5.16 25.06 10.80
C GLY A 92 -5.11 26.35 11.58
N TYR A 93 -4.14 27.17 11.24
CA TYR A 93 -3.85 28.44 11.89
C TYR A 93 -3.38 29.48 10.88
N ILE A 94 -3.74 30.75 11.10
CA ILE A 94 -3.14 31.91 10.44
C ILE A 94 -3.07 33.10 11.41
N ARG A 95 -2.05 33.94 11.26
CA ARG A 95 -1.89 35.20 12.01
C ARG A 95 -2.16 36.40 11.11
N LEU A 96 -2.78 37.43 11.65
CA LEU A 96 -2.91 38.75 11.04
C LEU A 96 -2.36 39.82 11.99
N SER A 97 -1.24 40.42 11.63
CA SER A 97 -0.58 41.49 12.38
C SER A 97 -1.14 42.84 11.97
N THR A 98 -1.36 43.73 12.95
CA THR A 98 -1.93 45.07 12.74
C THR A 98 -0.82 46.13 12.65
N PRO A 99 -1.13 47.35 12.15
CA PRO A 99 -0.17 48.46 12.09
C PRO A 99 0.52 48.77 13.43
N ASP A 100 -0.14 48.54 14.57
CA ASP A 100 0.43 48.72 15.92
C ASP A 100 1.67 47.82 16.17
N SER A 101 1.79 46.73 15.42
CA SER A 101 2.93 45.82 15.43
C SER A 101 3.83 45.96 14.19
N GLY A 102 3.63 47.01 13.39
CA GLY A 102 4.26 47.24 12.10
C GLY A 102 5.79 47.23 12.11
N GLU A 103 6.42 47.68 13.19
CA GLU A 103 7.88 47.63 13.37
C GLU A 103 8.42 46.19 13.42
N ARG A 104 7.59 45.22 13.82
CA ARG A 104 7.93 43.81 13.96
C ARG A 104 7.56 42.96 12.73
N PHE A 105 7.04 43.58 11.66
CA PHE A 105 6.60 42.85 10.46
C PHE A 105 7.75 42.07 9.83
N GLN A 106 7.47 40.84 9.42
CA GLN A 106 8.46 39.98 8.77
C GLN A 106 8.87 40.52 7.42
N SER A 107 7.93 41.11 6.67
CA SER A 107 8.20 41.79 5.41
C SER A 107 9.13 42.99 5.58
N ARG A 108 8.99 43.74 6.69
CA ARG A 108 9.84 44.89 7.01
C ARG A 108 11.24 44.44 7.38
N ALA A 109 11.37 43.45 8.26
CA ALA A 109 12.66 42.84 8.58
C ALA A 109 13.35 42.20 7.36
N TYR A 110 12.56 41.65 6.44
CA TYR A 110 13.07 41.03 5.21
C TYR A 110 13.56 42.09 4.19
N LEU A 111 12.83 43.17 3.99
CA LEU A 111 13.20 44.23 3.04
C LEU A 111 14.24 45.21 3.58
N GLY A 112 14.24 45.46 4.89
CA GLY A 112 14.90 46.60 5.52
C GLY A 112 13.99 47.84 5.50
N ASP A 113 14.19 48.74 6.47
CA ASP A 113 13.29 49.89 6.71
C ASP A 113 13.13 50.79 5.49
N ALA A 114 14.24 51.19 4.87
CA ALA A 114 14.22 52.10 3.72
C ALA A 114 13.44 51.50 2.54
N SER A 115 13.72 50.26 2.15
CA SER A 115 13.04 49.61 1.03
C SER A 115 11.58 49.27 1.31
N TYR A 116 11.23 49.00 2.58
CA TYR A 116 9.84 48.82 3.00
C TYR A 116 9.05 50.13 2.87
N GLU A 117 9.60 51.24 3.34
CA GLU A 117 8.97 52.56 3.25
C GLU A 117 8.90 53.06 1.79
N GLU A 118 9.94 52.85 0.98
CA GLU A 118 9.94 53.14 -0.45
C GLU A 118 8.85 52.37 -1.21
N LEU A 119 8.68 51.08 -0.91
CA LEU A 119 7.63 50.25 -1.50
C LEU A 119 6.25 50.83 -1.18
N LEU A 120 5.99 51.16 0.09
CA LEU A 120 4.69 51.71 0.50
C LEU A 120 4.44 53.11 -0.06
N ALA A 121 5.47 53.96 -0.13
CA ALA A 121 5.41 55.28 -0.74
C ALA A 121 5.10 55.21 -2.24
N ALA A 122 5.73 54.29 -2.97
CA ALA A 122 5.45 54.04 -4.38
C ALA A 122 3.99 53.59 -4.61
N GLU A 123 3.41 52.91 -3.62
CA GLU A 123 2.02 52.47 -3.65
C GLU A 123 1.03 53.54 -3.17
N GLY A 124 1.51 54.61 -2.53
CA GLY A 124 0.69 55.69 -1.98
C GLY A 124 -0.06 55.29 -0.71
N ILE A 125 0.46 54.33 0.07
CA ILE A 125 -0.22 53.76 1.24
C ILE A 125 0.58 54.06 2.51
N PRO A 126 -0.01 54.68 3.53
CA PRO A 126 0.70 54.96 4.78
C PRO A 126 0.90 53.67 5.59
N VAL A 127 2.03 53.58 6.32
CA VAL A 127 2.37 52.42 7.17
C VAL A 127 1.26 52.10 8.18
N SER A 128 0.56 53.12 8.67
CA SER A 128 -0.56 52.99 9.62
C SER A 128 -1.80 52.29 9.06
N GLU A 129 -1.85 52.01 7.75
CA GLU A 129 -2.99 51.36 7.08
C GLU A 129 -2.59 49.99 6.47
N VAL A 130 -1.41 49.46 6.80
CA VAL A 130 -0.87 48.20 6.26
C VAL A 130 -0.92 47.08 7.30
N PHE A 131 -1.47 45.94 6.90
CA PHE A 131 -1.53 44.73 7.72
C PHE A 131 -0.63 43.63 7.16
N GLU A 132 -0.16 42.71 8.01
CA GLU A 132 0.64 41.54 7.57
C GLU A 132 -0.01 40.24 7.98
N HIS A 133 -0.44 39.42 7.01
CA HIS A 133 -0.82 38.03 7.31
C HIS A 133 0.41 37.12 7.21
N SER A 134 0.55 36.21 8.17
CA SER A 134 1.70 35.31 8.24
C SER A 134 1.34 33.98 8.90
N ARG A 135 2.23 33.00 8.77
CA ARG A 135 2.13 31.70 9.44
C ARG A 135 0.85 30.92 9.11
N LEU A 136 0.39 30.95 7.86
CA LEU A 136 -0.66 30.03 7.40
C LEU A 136 -0.12 28.59 7.45
N VAL A 137 -0.62 27.80 8.39
CA VAL A 137 -0.24 26.38 8.57
C VAL A 137 -1.50 25.52 8.63
N VAL A 138 -1.42 24.34 8.00
CA VAL A 138 -2.53 23.38 7.92
C VAL A 138 -1.98 21.97 8.14
N GLU A 139 -2.60 21.24 9.06
CA GLU A 139 -2.33 19.82 9.35
C GLU A 139 -2.42 18.96 8.08
N HIS A 140 -1.55 17.96 7.94
CA HIS A 140 -1.45 17.16 6.70
C HIS A 140 -2.81 16.58 6.26
N ARG A 141 -3.57 16.04 7.22
CA ARG A 141 -4.93 15.49 7.03
C ARG A 141 -6.00 16.50 6.59
N ALA A 142 -5.70 17.80 6.65
CA ALA A 142 -6.63 18.88 6.30
C ALA A 142 -6.22 19.69 5.05
N ARG A 143 -5.00 19.50 4.51
CA ARG A 143 -4.46 20.30 3.38
C ARG A 143 -5.30 20.22 2.09
N LYS A 144 -6.06 19.13 1.87
CA LYS A 144 -6.91 18.93 0.68
C LYS A 144 -8.39 19.28 0.87
N LEU A 145 -8.77 19.82 2.03
CA LEU A 145 -10.17 20.10 2.38
C LEU A 145 -10.55 21.58 2.22
N GLY A 146 -9.73 22.37 1.54
CA GLY A 146 -9.96 23.81 1.37
C GLY A 146 -9.68 24.65 2.63
N LEU A 147 -9.16 24.07 3.72
CA LEU A 147 -8.96 24.80 4.97
C LEU A 147 -7.99 25.98 4.83
N GLY A 148 -6.89 25.80 4.10
CA GLY A 148 -5.92 26.89 3.86
C GLY A 148 -6.54 28.06 3.11
N GLN A 149 -7.41 27.78 2.14
CA GLN A 149 -8.16 28.79 1.38
C GLN A 149 -9.11 29.56 2.30
N TYR A 150 -9.85 28.86 3.15
CA TYR A 150 -10.77 29.48 4.11
C TYR A 150 -10.06 30.39 5.11
N LEU A 151 -8.97 29.90 5.75
CA LEU A 151 -8.20 30.69 6.72
C LEU A 151 -7.57 31.93 6.08
N ASN A 152 -7.00 31.79 4.89
CA ASN A 152 -6.43 32.93 4.18
C ASN A 152 -7.50 33.97 3.82
N ALA A 153 -8.67 33.52 3.32
CA ALA A 153 -9.80 34.39 3.04
C ALA A 153 -10.29 35.12 4.29
N LEU A 154 -10.33 34.44 5.43
CA LEU A 154 -10.75 35.02 6.71
C LEU A 154 -9.77 36.09 7.19
N ALA A 155 -8.45 35.86 7.10
CA ALA A 155 -7.46 36.86 7.49
C ALA A 155 -7.55 38.12 6.60
N ILE A 156 -7.78 37.96 5.30
CA ILE A 156 -7.99 39.08 4.38
C ILE A 156 -9.30 39.82 4.70
N GLY A 157 -10.39 39.07 4.89
CA GLY A 157 -11.68 39.64 5.27
C GLY A 157 -11.61 40.42 6.59
N ALA A 158 -10.91 39.89 7.58
CA ALA A 158 -10.64 40.57 8.85
C ALA A 158 -9.83 41.85 8.65
N ALA A 159 -8.77 41.83 7.84
CA ALA A 159 -7.99 43.03 7.52
C ALA A 159 -8.85 44.12 6.85
N HIS A 160 -9.71 43.73 5.90
CA HIS A 160 -10.63 44.65 5.24
C HIS A 160 -11.62 45.26 6.25
N HIS A 161 -12.16 44.46 7.16
CA HIS A 161 -13.06 44.93 8.21
C HIS A 161 -12.38 45.92 9.16
N LEU A 162 -11.11 45.66 9.48
CA LEU A 162 -10.28 46.49 10.37
C LEU A 162 -9.72 47.75 9.69
N GLY A 163 -10.07 48.01 8.43
CA GLY A 163 -9.71 49.24 7.72
C GLY A 163 -8.35 49.20 6.99
N ALA A 164 -7.81 48.02 6.70
CA ALA A 164 -6.59 47.90 5.89
C ALA A 164 -6.77 48.56 4.52
N ARG A 165 -5.75 49.30 4.05
CA ARG A 165 -5.62 49.71 2.65
C ARG A 165 -4.76 48.77 1.82
N ALA A 166 -3.80 48.12 2.48
CA ALA A 166 -3.02 47.06 1.87
C ALA A 166 -2.68 45.95 2.87
N MET A 167 -2.38 44.80 2.30
CA MET A 167 -1.77 43.68 3.00
C MET A 167 -0.44 43.33 2.37
N ILE A 168 0.53 42.99 3.20
CA ILE A 168 1.86 42.55 2.78
C ILE A 168 2.23 41.26 3.50
N GLY A 169 3.10 40.43 2.92
CA GLY A 169 3.59 39.25 3.60
C GLY A 169 4.71 38.55 2.86
N THR A 170 5.40 37.65 3.55
CA THR A 170 6.39 36.75 2.95
C THR A 170 5.71 35.46 2.51
N SER A 171 6.08 34.92 1.35
CA SER A 171 5.56 33.65 0.84
C SER A 171 6.67 32.76 0.29
N GLY A 172 6.64 31.48 0.64
CA GLY A 172 7.50 30.46 0.04
C GLY A 172 7.10 30.17 -1.41
N THR A 173 8.05 29.76 -2.23
CA THR A 173 7.83 29.48 -3.66
C THR A 173 7.96 28.01 -4.02
N LYS A 174 8.57 27.18 -3.15
CA LYS A 174 8.86 25.77 -3.42
C LYS A 174 7.59 24.94 -3.60
N ASP A 175 6.62 25.13 -2.70
CA ASP A 175 5.35 24.41 -2.69
C ASP A 175 4.20 25.24 -3.33
N GLY A 176 4.54 26.32 -4.06
CA GLY A 176 3.59 27.16 -4.80
C GLY A 176 2.69 28.05 -3.92
N GLN A 177 3.15 28.43 -2.72
CA GLN A 177 2.38 29.26 -1.79
C GLN A 177 2.20 30.70 -2.32
N ASP A 178 3.18 31.23 -3.05
CA ASP A 178 3.08 32.50 -3.80
C ASP A 178 1.91 32.47 -4.80
N ARG A 179 1.84 31.42 -5.63
CA ARG A 179 0.73 31.20 -6.58
C ARG A 179 -0.62 30.96 -5.90
N PHE A 180 -0.60 30.45 -4.67
CA PHE A 180 -1.80 30.34 -3.85
C PHE A 180 -2.32 31.73 -3.43
N HIS A 181 -1.44 32.62 -2.95
CA HIS A 181 -1.81 33.99 -2.57
C HIS A 181 -2.26 34.83 -3.76
N GLU A 182 -1.71 34.63 -4.97
CA GLU A 182 -2.17 35.31 -6.19
C GLU A 182 -3.67 35.10 -6.48
N ARG A 183 -4.24 33.97 -6.05
CA ARG A 183 -5.68 33.70 -6.20
C ARG A 183 -6.55 34.68 -5.43
N PHE A 184 -5.98 35.32 -4.41
CA PHE A 184 -6.59 36.32 -3.54
C PHE A 184 -6.23 37.76 -3.94
N GLY A 185 -5.63 37.98 -5.10
CA GLY A 185 -5.26 39.32 -5.56
C GLY A 185 -3.94 39.85 -4.98
N PHE A 186 -3.12 39.00 -4.37
CA PHE A 186 -1.73 39.35 -4.06
C PHE A 186 -0.87 39.31 -5.32
N ARG A 187 0.14 40.16 -5.39
CA ARG A 187 1.15 40.15 -6.44
C ARG A 187 2.56 40.08 -5.85
N PRO A 188 3.48 39.31 -6.46
CA PRO A 188 4.87 39.31 -6.04
C PRO A 188 5.51 40.67 -6.31
N VAL A 189 6.25 41.20 -5.34
CA VAL A 189 7.02 42.44 -5.49
C VAL A 189 8.33 42.11 -6.23
N PRO A 190 8.56 42.67 -7.43
CA PRO A 190 9.74 42.36 -8.23
C PRO A 190 11.05 42.63 -7.47
N GLY A 191 12.06 41.79 -7.67
CA GLY A 191 13.39 41.95 -7.06
C GLY A 191 13.51 41.50 -5.60
N THR A 192 12.44 41.04 -4.96
CA THR A 192 12.46 40.64 -3.54
C THR A 192 12.72 39.16 -3.29
N ARG A 193 12.74 38.32 -4.34
CA ARG A 193 12.89 36.87 -4.20
C ARG A 193 14.33 36.50 -3.79
N ARG A 194 14.52 35.80 -2.67
CA ARG A 194 15.81 35.20 -2.29
C ARG A 194 15.66 33.97 -1.38
N TYR A 195 16.70 33.14 -1.35
CA TYR A 195 16.76 31.96 -0.49
C TYR A 195 16.88 32.32 0.99
N VAL A 196 16.07 31.68 1.86
CA VAL A 196 16.09 31.88 3.31
C VAL A 196 16.45 30.57 4.03
N PRO A 197 17.66 30.43 4.62
CA PRO A 197 18.12 29.18 5.24
C PRO A 197 17.17 28.62 6.31
N ARG A 198 16.56 29.48 7.14
CA ARG A 198 15.61 29.07 8.19
C ARG A 198 14.40 28.31 7.65
N TYR A 199 13.96 28.61 6.43
CA TYR A 199 12.80 27.96 5.79
C TYR A 199 13.20 26.91 4.77
N THR A 200 14.49 26.79 4.44
CA THR A 200 15.04 25.86 3.44
C THR A 200 14.41 26.04 2.05
N GLU A 201 14.00 27.26 1.70
CA GLU A 201 13.36 27.60 0.42
C GLU A 201 13.53 29.08 0.03
N ASP A 202 13.22 29.38 -1.23
CA ASP A 202 13.09 30.74 -1.77
C ASP A 202 11.81 31.42 -1.25
N VAL A 203 11.96 32.63 -0.72
CA VAL A 203 10.88 33.49 -0.22
C VAL A 203 10.76 34.74 -1.11
N VAL A 204 9.54 35.22 -1.32
CA VAL A 204 9.23 36.47 -2.04
C VAL A 204 8.24 37.32 -1.23
N ILE A 205 8.30 38.65 -1.39
CA ILE A 205 7.29 39.55 -0.81
C ILE A 205 6.06 39.56 -1.71
N MET A 206 4.90 39.36 -1.09
CA MET A 206 3.59 39.47 -1.72
C MET A 206 2.88 40.72 -1.22
N PHE A 207 2.26 41.47 -2.12
CA PHE A 207 1.55 42.72 -1.81
C PHE A 207 0.13 42.68 -2.38
N HIS A 208 -0.85 43.18 -1.62
CA HIS A 208 -2.25 43.25 -2.03
C HIS A 208 -2.84 44.60 -1.65
N ARG A 209 -3.46 45.29 -2.63
CA ARG A 209 -4.29 46.48 -2.33
C ARG A 209 -5.72 46.04 -2.14
N VAL A 210 -6.34 46.48 -1.05
CA VAL A 210 -7.72 46.12 -0.72
C VAL A 210 -8.70 46.58 -1.80
N LEU A 211 -8.44 47.73 -2.44
CA LEU A 211 -9.26 48.26 -3.53
C LEU A 211 -9.25 47.43 -4.81
N ASP A 212 -8.21 46.62 -5.04
CA ASP A 212 -8.12 45.75 -6.22
C ASP A 212 -9.03 44.51 -6.09
N GLY A 213 -9.59 44.28 -4.90
CA GLY A 213 -10.44 43.14 -4.58
C GLY A 213 -9.66 41.82 -4.47
N ALA A 214 -10.25 40.82 -3.79
CA ALA A 214 -9.55 39.57 -3.48
C ALA A 214 -9.50 38.55 -4.64
N GLY A 215 -9.30 39.01 -5.88
CA GLY A 215 -9.15 38.16 -7.07
C GLY A 215 -10.28 37.13 -7.24
N ARG A 216 -9.91 35.86 -7.43
CA ARG A 216 -10.86 34.73 -7.60
C ARG A 216 -11.61 34.37 -6.33
N GLN A 217 -11.26 34.96 -5.19
CA GLN A 217 -11.82 34.66 -3.88
C GLN A 217 -12.63 35.83 -3.31
N HIS A 218 -12.99 36.80 -4.16
CA HIS A 218 -13.72 38.01 -3.77
C HIS A 218 -14.97 37.70 -2.94
N ASP A 219 -15.86 36.82 -3.41
CA ASP A 219 -17.11 36.51 -2.70
C ASP A 219 -16.88 35.88 -1.32
N LEU A 220 -15.90 34.98 -1.23
CA LEU A 220 -15.54 34.32 0.02
C LEU A 220 -14.96 35.33 1.02
N VAL A 221 -14.07 36.22 0.57
CA VAL A 221 -13.47 37.27 1.41
C VAL A 221 -14.51 38.28 1.86
N THR A 222 -15.42 38.70 0.98
CA THR A 222 -16.51 39.63 1.30
C THR A 222 -17.43 39.05 2.38
N ARG A 223 -17.84 37.78 2.23
CA ARG A 223 -18.63 37.09 3.26
C ARG A 223 -17.89 37.03 4.60
N LEU A 224 -16.62 36.60 4.59
CA LEU A 224 -15.85 36.44 5.83
C LEU A 224 -15.49 37.78 6.49
N ARG A 225 -15.38 38.87 5.71
CA ARG A 225 -15.29 40.25 6.24
C ARG A 225 -16.53 40.60 7.05
N ASP A 226 -17.71 40.26 6.54
CA ASP A 226 -18.99 40.58 7.19
C ASP A 226 -19.25 39.65 8.41
N GLU A 227 -18.74 38.41 8.38
CA GLU A 227 -18.81 37.45 9.49
C GLU A 227 -17.75 37.70 10.59
N PHE A 228 -16.62 38.35 10.27
CA PHE A 228 -15.49 38.53 11.19
C PHE A 228 -15.87 39.10 12.57
N PRO A 229 -16.74 40.12 12.69
CA PRO A 229 -17.15 40.63 14.00
C PRO A 229 -17.80 39.57 14.90
N LEU A 230 -18.59 38.65 14.34
CA LEU A 230 -19.21 37.55 15.08
C LEU A 230 -18.16 36.52 15.51
N ILE A 231 -17.20 36.22 14.63
CA ILE A 231 -16.10 35.30 14.92
C ILE A 231 -15.19 35.87 16.02
N ALA A 232 -14.89 37.17 15.96
CA ALA A 232 -14.09 37.88 16.97
C ALA A 232 -14.81 37.97 18.32
N ALA A 233 -16.12 38.23 18.32
CA ALA A 233 -16.93 38.30 19.54
C ALA A 233 -17.04 36.94 20.27
N SER A 234 -16.83 35.83 19.56
CA SER A 234 -16.85 34.48 20.15
C SER A 234 -15.67 34.22 21.10
N GLY A 235 -14.62 35.04 21.03
CA GLY A 235 -13.44 34.95 21.90
C GLY A 235 -12.61 33.67 21.74
N PRO A 236 -11.55 33.53 22.54
CA PRO A 236 -10.72 32.31 22.52
C PRO A 236 -11.50 31.12 23.10
N SER A 237 -11.44 29.98 22.42
CA SER A 237 -11.91 28.68 22.94
C SER A 237 -10.70 27.84 23.35
N PRO A 238 -10.82 26.89 24.31
CA PRO A 238 -9.71 26.04 24.72
C PRO A 238 -8.98 25.41 23.52
N LEU A 239 -7.65 25.50 23.54
CA LEU A 239 -6.80 24.94 22.49
C LEU A 239 -6.62 23.43 22.63
N LEU A 240 -6.72 22.94 23.86
CA LEU A 240 -6.78 21.52 24.15
C LEU A 240 -8.18 21.00 23.82
N PRO A 241 -8.30 19.96 22.97
CA PRO A 241 -9.59 19.38 22.65
C PRO A 241 -10.22 18.81 23.92
N ALA A 242 -11.53 19.01 24.10
CA ALA A 242 -12.26 18.25 25.11
C ALA A 242 -12.17 16.77 24.73
N PRO A 243 -11.81 15.85 25.65
CA PRO A 243 -11.77 14.44 25.35
C PRO A 243 -13.16 14.01 24.90
N ARG A 244 -13.27 13.61 23.63
CA ARG A 244 -14.53 13.13 23.07
C ARG A 244 -14.81 11.80 23.76
N ALA A 245 -15.91 11.72 24.50
CA ALA A 245 -16.35 10.45 25.07
C ALA A 245 -16.47 9.44 23.90
N PRO A 246 -15.75 8.30 23.95
CA PRO A 246 -15.85 7.30 22.90
C PRO A 246 -17.30 6.83 22.81
N ARG A 247 -17.84 6.81 21.60
CA ARG A 247 -19.12 6.13 21.37
C ARG A 247 -18.89 4.65 21.61
N ALA A 248 -19.71 4.03 22.46
CA ALA A 248 -19.69 2.58 22.62
C ALA A 248 -19.94 1.92 21.26
N ALA A 249 -19.15 0.89 20.93
CA ALA A 249 -19.41 0.07 19.77
C ALA A 249 -20.77 -0.65 19.95
N PRO A 250 -21.53 -0.86 18.86
CA PRO A 250 -22.66 -1.79 18.90
C PRO A 250 -22.25 -3.14 19.50
N LEU A 251 -23.04 -3.67 20.44
CA LEU A 251 -22.74 -4.94 21.13
C LEU A 251 -22.49 -6.09 20.14
N THR A 252 -23.24 -6.13 19.04
CA THR A 252 -23.08 -7.14 17.99
C THR A 252 -21.72 -7.12 17.30
N LEU A 253 -21.02 -5.98 17.27
CA LEU A 253 -19.65 -5.91 16.75
C LEU A 253 -18.61 -6.41 17.76
N THR A 254 -18.88 -6.27 19.05
CA THR A 254 -17.97 -6.70 20.12
C THR A 254 -18.17 -8.15 20.53
N GLU A 255 -19.37 -8.69 20.35
CA GLU A 255 -19.73 -10.09 20.68
C GLU A 255 -19.64 -11.03 19.48
N ALA A 256 -19.44 -10.51 18.26
CA ALA A 256 -19.25 -11.34 17.08
C ALA A 256 -18.05 -12.27 17.27
N ALA A 257 -18.26 -13.56 17.05
CA ALA A 257 -17.19 -14.54 17.10
C ALA A 257 -16.09 -14.18 16.09
N ALA A 258 -14.83 -14.25 16.53
CA ALA A 258 -13.71 -14.12 15.62
C ALA A 258 -13.77 -15.26 14.58
N PRO A 259 -13.48 -14.98 13.30
CA PRO A 259 -13.42 -16.04 12.30
C PRO A 259 -12.29 -17.02 12.62
N ASP A 260 -12.49 -18.30 12.32
CA ASP A 260 -11.43 -19.31 12.44
C ASP A 260 -10.32 -19.02 11.40
N ARG A 261 -9.11 -18.79 11.92
CA ARG A 261 -7.93 -18.46 11.12
C ARG A 261 -6.96 -19.63 10.98
N ASP A 262 -7.22 -20.72 11.68
CA ASP A 262 -6.30 -21.84 11.83
C ASP A 262 -6.72 -23.07 11.03
N VAL A 263 -8.01 -23.28 10.79
CA VAL A 263 -8.46 -24.46 10.03
C VAL A 263 -8.21 -24.27 8.54
N TRP A 264 -7.41 -25.16 7.94
CA TRP A 264 -7.03 -25.11 6.52
C TRP A 264 -7.22 -26.43 5.78
N ARG A 265 -7.48 -27.53 6.49
CA ARG A 265 -7.74 -28.84 5.85
C ARG A 265 -9.24 -29.00 5.57
N PRO A 266 -9.63 -29.36 4.34
CA PRO A 266 -11.00 -29.77 4.08
C PRO A 266 -11.27 -31.14 4.74
N VAL A 267 -12.54 -31.45 4.95
CA VAL A 267 -12.97 -32.78 5.38
C VAL A 267 -13.67 -33.45 4.21
N LEU A 268 -13.20 -34.65 3.85
CA LEU A 268 -13.71 -35.41 2.71
C LEU A 268 -14.66 -36.50 3.23
N PHE A 269 -15.86 -36.57 2.66
CA PHE A 269 -16.86 -37.59 2.98
C PHE A 269 -17.17 -38.41 1.73
N THR A 270 -17.15 -39.72 1.88
CA THR A 270 -17.63 -40.68 0.88
C THR A 270 -18.98 -41.27 1.32
N ALA A 271 -19.57 -42.14 0.51
CA ALA A 271 -20.79 -42.87 0.91
C ALA A 271 -20.62 -43.64 2.24
N ALA A 272 -19.40 -44.08 2.57
CA ALA A 272 -19.11 -44.76 3.83
C ALA A 272 -19.25 -43.84 5.06
N ASP A 273 -19.20 -42.52 4.87
CA ASP A 273 -19.24 -41.51 5.93
C ASP A 273 -20.64 -40.91 6.13
N HIS A 274 -21.69 -41.60 5.69
CA HIS A 274 -23.07 -41.14 5.68
C HIS A 274 -23.52 -40.51 7.01
N ASP A 275 -23.25 -41.17 8.14
CA ASP A 275 -23.64 -40.67 9.45
C ASP A 275 -22.91 -39.37 9.83
N ALA A 276 -21.64 -39.23 9.44
CA ALA A 276 -20.85 -38.04 9.72
C ALA A 276 -21.30 -36.85 8.85
N LEU A 277 -21.56 -37.10 7.56
CA LEU A 277 -22.10 -36.12 6.64
C LEU A 277 -23.49 -35.62 7.09
N THR A 278 -24.35 -36.54 7.54
CA THR A 278 -25.69 -36.19 8.04
C THR A 278 -25.61 -35.32 9.30
N ARG A 279 -24.67 -35.62 10.22
CA ARG A 279 -24.43 -34.78 11.40
C ARG A 279 -23.93 -33.38 11.04
N LEU A 280 -23.03 -33.28 10.07
CA LEU A 280 -22.53 -31.99 9.59
C LEU A 280 -23.65 -31.14 8.98
N LEU A 281 -24.50 -31.73 8.15
CA LEU A 281 -25.65 -31.03 7.56
C LEU A 281 -26.65 -30.52 8.62
N ALA A 282 -26.79 -31.24 9.73
CA ALA A 282 -27.66 -30.87 10.84
C ALA A 282 -27.03 -29.85 11.83
N SER A 283 -25.72 -29.58 11.76
CA SER A 283 -25.02 -28.74 12.74
C SER A 283 -25.30 -27.24 12.60
N GLY A 284 -25.78 -26.81 11.43
CA GLY A 284 -25.92 -25.38 11.07
C GLY A 284 -24.60 -24.72 10.65
N GLU A 285 -23.50 -25.46 10.58
CA GLU A 285 -22.20 -24.94 10.11
C GLU A 285 -22.16 -24.79 8.60
N VAL A 286 -22.83 -25.69 7.86
CA VAL A 286 -22.95 -25.64 6.40
C VAL A 286 -23.83 -24.46 5.99
N ARG A 287 -23.20 -23.45 5.39
CA ARG A 287 -23.86 -22.25 4.87
C ARG A 287 -24.41 -22.46 3.47
N GLU A 288 -23.68 -23.20 2.65
CA GLU A 288 -24.00 -23.44 1.24
C GLU A 288 -23.64 -24.87 0.83
N VAL A 289 -24.51 -25.51 0.05
CA VAL A 289 -24.27 -26.82 -0.57
C VAL A 289 -24.21 -26.63 -2.09
N HIS A 290 -23.13 -27.12 -2.70
CA HIS A 290 -22.86 -27.04 -4.14
C HIS A 290 -22.75 -28.46 -4.69
N ASP A 291 -23.83 -28.96 -5.29
CA ASP A 291 -23.84 -30.27 -5.96
C ASP A 291 -23.93 -30.09 -7.48
N THR A 292 -22.78 -30.20 -8.15
CA THR A 292 -22.63 -30.08 -9.61
C THR A 292 -22.13 -31.39 -10.23
N LEU A 293 -22.37 -32.53 -9.57
CA LEU A 293 -21.82 -33.81 -10.01
C LEU A 293 -22.28 -34.18 -11.43
N ASP A 294 -23.52 -33.87 -11.82
CA ASP A 294 -24.01 -34.19 -13.17
C ASP A 294 -23.25 -33.44 -14.29
N GLU A 295 -22.93 -32.16 -14.07
CA GLU A 295 -22.08 -31.42 -15.00
C GLU A 295 -20.67 -32.01 -15.06
N GLN A 296 -20.10 -32.38 -13.91
CA GLN A 296 -18.79 -33.00 -13.86
C GLN A 296 -18.76 -34.37 -14.56
N LEU A 297 -19.80 -35.20 -14.42
CA LEU A 297 -19.95 -36.47 -15.15
C LEU A 297 -20.04 -36.24 -16.67
N THR A 298 -20.70 -35.17 -17.11
CA THR A 298 -20.72 -34.75 -18.52
C THR A 298 -19.30 -34.47 -19.01
N GLU A 299 -18.52 -33.72 -18.24
CA GLU A 299 -17.12 -33.41 -18.57
C GLU A 299 -16.23 -34.66 -18.55
N LEU A 300 -16.46 -35.59 -17.63
CA LEU A 300 -15.76 -36.88 -17.55
C LEU A 300 -15.99 -37.71 -18.82
N VAL A 301 -17.24 -37.85 -19.25
CA VAL A 301 -17.57 -38.55 -20.50
C VAL A 301 -16.87 -37.89 -21.68
N ARG A 302 -16.93 -36.55 -21.78
CA ARG A 302 -16.29 -35.80 -22.87
C ARG A 302 -14.76 -35.89 -22.86
N SER A 303 -14.12 -35.94 -21.68
CA SER A 303 -12.66 -36.10 -21.55
C SER A 303 -12.20 -37.51 -21.97
N ARG A 304 -13.01 -38.54 -21.68
CA ARG A 304 -12.71 -39.93 -22.07
C ARG A 304 -13.02 -40.19 -23.54
N GLU A 305 -14.12 -39.64 -24.04
CA GLU A 305 -14.63 -39.86 -25.39
C GLU A 305 -15.00 -38.53 -26.08
N PRO A 306 -14.02 -37.74 -26.58
CA PRO A 306 -14.28 -36.40 -27.14
C PRO A 306 -15.16 -36.39 -28.41
N ALA A 307 -15.32 -37.54 -29.06
CA ALA A 307 -16.23 -37.71 -30.19
C ALA A 307 -17.71 -37.79 -29.77
N CYS A 308 -17.98 -38.12 -28.50
CA CYS A 308 -19.33 -38.21 -27.94
C CYS A 308 -19.93 -36.81 -27.76
N ARG A 309 -20.76 -36.38 -28.71
CA ARG A 309 -21.40 -35.05 -28.72
C ARG A 309 -22.92 -35.08 -28.54
N ASP A 310 -23.52 -36.24 -28.70
CA ASP A 310 -24.96 -36.42 -28.55
C ASP A 310 -25.33 -36.50 -27.06
N ASP A 311 -26.32 -35.70 -26.64
CA ASP A 311 -26.69 -35.58 -25.22
C ASP A 311 -27.33 -36.88 -24.70
N ALA A 312 -28.11 -37.58 -25.52
CA ALA A 312 -28.73 -38.85 -25.10
C ALA A 312 -27.68 -39.95 -24.89
N GLU A 313 -26.65 -39.98 -25.73
CA GLU A 313 -25.50 -40.86 -25.58
C GLU A 313 -24.65 -40.50 -24.35
N ILE A 314 -24.43 -39.21 -24.09
CA ILE A 314 -23.75 -38.74 -22.86
C ILE A 314 -24.53 -39.21 -21.63
N ASP A 315 -25.85 -39.01 -21.59
CA ASP A 315 -26.68 -39.42 -20.46
C ASP A 315 -26.70 -40.94 -20.27
N ARG A 316 -26.63 -41.72 -21.36
CA ARG A 316 -26.45 -43.17 -21.28
C ARG A 316 -25.13 -43.52 -20.60
N LYS A 317 -24.02 -42.88 -21.01
CA LYS A 317 -22.70 -43.11 -20.42
C LYS A 317 -22.59 -42.65 -18.96
N LYS A 318 -23.29 -41.58 -18.57
CA LYS A 318 -23.41 -41.18 -17.15
C LYS A 318 -24.09 -42.27 -16.32
N ARG A 319 -25.21 -42.82 -16.80
CA ARG A 319 -25.91 -43.92 -16.11
C ARG A 319 -25.04 -45.17 -16.02
N GLU A 320 -24.26 -45.46 -17.05
CA GLU A 320 -23.27 -46.54 -17.04
C GLU A 320 -22.15 -46.27 -16.02
N GLN A 321 -21.62 -45.05 -15.96
CA GLN A 321 -20.61 -44.65 -14.98
C GLN A 321 -21.09 -44.87 -13.55
N LEU A 322 -22.34 -44.51 -13.24
CA LEU A 322 -22.91 -44.68 -11.91
C LEU A 322 -23.16 -46.16 -11.56
N THR A 323 -23.31 -47.05 -12.53
CA THR A 323 -23.52 -48.50 -12.33
C THR A 323 -24.60 -48.83 -11.28
N GLY A 324 -25.66 -48.02 -11.19
CA GLY A 324 -26.75 -48.21 -10.22
C GLY A 324 -26.49 -47.68 -8.80
N VAL A 325 -25.34 -47.05 -8.55
CA VAL A 325 -25.07 -46.25 -7.35
C VAL A 325 -25.88 -44.95 -7.43
N ALA A 326 -26.47 -44.50 -6.31
CA ALA A 326 -27.19 -43.23 -6.31
C ALA A 326 -26.20 -42.07 -6.51
N ALA A 327 -26.62 -41.01 -7.21
CA ALA A 327 -25.72 -39.90 -7.56
C ALA A 327 -25.03 -39.30 -6.31
N TRP A 328 -25.75 -39.13 -5.20
CA TRP A 328 -25.20 -38.58 -3.95
C TRP A 328 -24.10 -39.46 -3.32
N GLU A 329 -24.09 -40.76 -3.61
CA GLU A 329 -23.09 -41.73 -3.12
C GLU A 329 -21.85 -41.77 -4.01
N TYR A 330 -21.94 -41.21 -5.22
CA TYR A 330 -20.89 -41.29 -6.23
C TYR A 330 -19.94 -40.09 -6.14
N GLY A 331 -18.70 -40.33 -5.71
CA GLY A 331 -17.69 -39.29 -5.58
C GLY A 331 -17.43 -38.92 -4.14
N THR A 332 -17.12 -37.64 -3.90
CA THR A 332 -16.69 -37.13 -2.61
C THR A 332 -17.40 -35.82 -2.31
N TRP A 333 -17.96 -35.72 -1.10
CA TRP A 333 -18.42 -34.45 -0.54
C TRP A 333 -17.27 -33.78 0.21
N VAL A 334 -16.90 -32.58 -0.21
CA VAL A 334 -15.79 -31.80 0.34
C VAL A 334 -16.35 -30.67 1.19
N TRP A 335 -16.07 -30.74 2.48
CA TRP A 335 -16.40 -29.68 3.42
C TRP A 335 -15.23 -28.72 3.60
N TYR A 336 -15.46 -27.42 3.41
CA TYR A 336 -14.50 -26.35 3.63
C TYR A 336 -14.90 -25.52 4.86
N PRO A 337 -14.41 -25.85 6.07
CA PRO A 337 -14.85 -25.21 7.31
C PRO A 337 -14.70 -23.69 7.32
N TRP A 338 -13.63 -23.17 6.69
CA TRP A 338 -13.33 -21.75 6.67
C TRP A 338 -14.31 -20.91 5.82
N SER A 339 -15.00 -21.53 4.85
CA SER A 339 -15.98 -20.83 4.01
C SER A 339 -17.42 -21.22 4.32
N GLY A 340 -17.62 -22.32 5.05
CA GLY A 340 -18.94 -22.85 5.31
C GLY A 340 -19.55 -23.57 4.11
N ARG A 341 -18.75 -24.00 3.11
CA ARG A 341 -19.23 -24.61 1.87
C ARG A 341 -19.02 -26.12 1.84
N LEU A 342 -20.05 -26.84 1.45
CA LEU A 342 -20.02 -28.26 1.15
C LEU A 342 -20.15 -28.46 -0.36
N VAL A 343 -19.19 -29.12 -1.01
CA VAL A 343 -19.11 -29.24 -2.48
C VAL A 343 -19.02 -30.70 -2.88
N HIS A 344 -19.87 -31.14 -3.81
CA HIS A 344 -19.85 -32.51 -4.35
C HIS A 344 -18.94 -32.60 -5.58
N VAL A 345 -17.95 -33.48 -5.57
CA VAL A 345 -17.00 -33.64 -6.68
C VAL A 345 -16.79 -35.10 -7.06
N LEU A 346 -16.35 -35.32 -8.31
CA LEU A 346 -15.94 -36.64 -8.81
C LEU A 346 -14.90 -37.32 -7.89
N PRO A 347 -14.81 -38.66 -7.89
CA PRO A 347 -13.73 -39.38 -7.22
C PRO A 347 -12.35 -38.89 -7.67
N ARG A 348 -11.35 -38.95 -6.77
CA ARG A 348 -10.00 -38.38 -6.93
C ARG A 348 -9.40 -38.51 -8.34
N GLU A 349 -9.32 -39.72 -8.87
CA GLU A 349 -8.68 -39.97 -10.17
C GLU A 349 -9.47 -39.36 -11.34
N GLU A 350 -10.80 -39.36 -11.26
CA GLU A 350 -11.68 -38.81 -12.28
C GLU A 350 -11.73 -37.28 -12.23
N PHE A 351 -11.76 -36.71 -11.03
CA PHE A 351 -11.62 -35.27 -10.82
C PHE A 351 -10.32 -34.76 -11.44
N ARG A 352 -9.18 -35.39 -11.12
CA ARG A 352 -7.88 -35.02 -11.69
C ARG A 352 -7.81 -35.20 -13.20
N LEU A 353 -8.42 -36.27 -13.72
CA LEU A 353 -8.51 -36.53 -15.15
C LEU A 353 -9.22 -35.39 -15.89
N VAL A 354 -10.42 -35.01 -15.43
CA VAL A 354 -11.22 -33.95 -16.04
C VAL A 354 -10.50 -32.61 -15.95
N ARG A 355 -10.02 -32.25 -14.76
CA ARG A 355 -9.38 -30.96 -14.49
C ARG A 355 -8.16 -30.70 -15.38
N THR A 356 -7.40 -31.75 -15.69
CA THR A 356 -6.17 -31.67 -16.49
C THR A 356 -6.36 -32.05 -17.95
N ASP A 357 -7.58 -32.33 -18.42
CA ASP A 357 -7.79 -32.74 -19.81
C ASP A 357 -7.32 -31.67 -20.81
N ARG A 358 -7.46 -30.39 -20.43
CA ARG A 358 -7.01 -29.24 -21.25
C ARG A 358 -5.51 -28.95 -21.16
N ASN A 359 -4.76 -29.70 -20.35
CA ASN A 359 -3.28 -29.65 -20.35
C ASN A 359 -2.69 -30.55 -21.45
N ARG A 360 -3.46 -31.51 -21.96
CA ARG A 360 -3.02 -32.49 -22.97
C ARG A 360 -2.54 -31.79 -24.25
N GLY A 361 -1.50 -32.33 -24.87
CA GLY A 361 -0.74 -31.66 -25.94
C GLY A 361 0.41 -30.78 -25.43
N ARG A 362 0.43 -30.43 -24.13
CA ARG A 362 1.58 -29.79 -23.45
C ARG A 362 2.13 -30.64 -22.30
N ILE A 363 1.23 -31.31 -21.59
CA ILE A 363 1.51 -32.30 -20.54
C ILE A 363 0.64 -33.53 -20.85
N GLU A 364 1.26 -34.63 -21.26
CA GLU A 364 0.52 -35.86 -21.57
C GLU A 364 0.11 -36.60 -20.30
N ARG A 365 -0.90 -37.48 -20.38
CA ARG A 365 -1.45 -38.18 -19.21
C ARG A 365 -0.41 -38.94 -18.36
N PRO A 366 0.58 -39.65 -18.95
CA PRO A 366 1.63 -40.28 -18.17
C PRO A 366 2.52 -39.28 -17.44
N GLU A 367 2.84 -38.14 -18.07
CA GLU A 367 3.61 -37.04 -17.47
C GLU A 367 2.82 -36.38 -16.34
N GLN A 368 1.53 -36.10 -16.56
CA GLN A 368 0.65 -35.53 -15.54
C GLN A 368 0.54 -36.43 -14.31
N ARG A 369 0.46 -37.76 -14.51
CA ARG A 369 0.48 -38.73 -13.41
C ARG A 369 1.80 -38.73 -12.66
N ASP A 370 2.93 -38.63 -13.37
CA ASP A 370 4.25 -38.51 -12.73
C ASP A 370 4.35 -37.22 -11.90
N LEU A 371 3.88 -36.09 -12.43
CA LEU A 371 3.80 -34.81 -11.71
C LEU A 371 2.93 -34.91 -10.45
N PHE A 372 1.77 -35.55 -10.51
CA PHE A 372 0.93 -35.78 -9.32
C PHE A 372 1.60 -36.66 -8.25
N GLY A 373 2.64 -37.42 -8.62
CA GLY A 373 3.44 -38.21 -7.69
C GLY A 373 4.53 -37.40 -6.97
N LYS A 374 4.80 -36.15 -7.39
CA LYS A 374 5.89 -35.34 -6.83
C LYS A 374 5.48 -34.63 -5.53
N ARG A 375 6.45 -34.42 -4.66
CA ARG A 375 6.38 -33.58 -3.46
C ARG A 375 7.17 -32.29 -3.64
N ILE A 376 6.52 -31.16 -3.39
CA ILE A 376 7.10 -29.83 -3.58
C ILE A 376 7.26 -29.12 -2.23
N GLY A 377 8.44 -28.59 -1.94
CA GLY A 377 8.65 -27.67 -0.81
C GLY A 377 8.49 -26.23 -1.27
N ILE A 378 7.77 -25.39 -0.52
CA ILE A 378 7.65 -23.96 -0.80
C ILE A 378 7.90 -23.18 0.49
N ILE A 379 8.92 -22.35 0.49
CA ILE A 379 9.30 -21.50 1.63
C ILE A 379 9.06 -20.04 1.23
N GLY A 380 8.24 -19.32 2.00
CA GLY A 380 7.79 -17.97 1.64
C GLY A 380 6.57 -18.00 0.72
N LEU A 381 5.45 -17.49 1.23
CA LEU A 381 4.12 -17.56 0.62
C LEU A 381 3.50 -16.18 0.46
N SER A 382 4.35 -15.15 0.37
CA SER A 382 3.97 -13.91 -0.29
C SER A 382 4.11 -14.08 -1.80
N VAL A 383 5.32 -14.00 -2.33
CA VAL A 383 5.54 -14.18 -3.78
C VAL A 383 5.36 -15.65 -4.19
N GLY A 384 5.87 -16.58 -3.39
CA GLY A 384 5.73 -18.02 -3.63
C GLY A 384 4.29 -18.57 -3.65
N ASN A 385 3.30 -17.81 -3.16
CA ASN A 385 1.89 -18.16 -3.36
C ASN A 385 1.52 -18.24 -4.84
N SER A 386 2.10 -17.37 -5.68
CA SER A 386 1.86 -17.37 -7.13
C SER A 386 2.32 -18.68 -7.77
N ALA A 387 3.50 -19.18 -7.38
CA ALA A 387 4.00 -20.49 -7.80
C ALA A 387 3.10 -21.62 -7.27
N ALA A 388 2.77 -21.62 -5.97
CA ALA A 388 1.92 -22.63 -5.35
C ALA A 388 0.56 -22.79 -6.07
N LEU A 389 -0.12 -21.68 -6.37
CA LEU A 389 -1.39 -21.69 -7.08
C LEU A 389 -1.23 -22.12 -8.55
N THR A 390 -0.18 -21.67 -9.23
CA THR A 390 0.08 -22.07 -10.61
C THR A 390 0.37 -23.58 -10.69
N PHE A 391 1.12 -24.12 -9.73
CA PHE A 391 1.45 -25.55 -9.66
C PHE A 391 0.19 -26.36 -9.39
N ALA A 392 -0.65 -25.93 -8.44
CA ALA A 392 -1.94 -26.57 -8.19
C ALA A 392 -2.80 -26.58 -9.46
N LEU A 393 -2.94 -25.46 -10.16
CA LEU A 393 -3.73 -25.35 -11.40
C LEU A 393 -3.23 -26.30 -12.51
N GLU A 394 -1.93 -26.38 -12.72
CA GLU A 394 -1.33 -27.26 -13.74
C GLU A 394 -1.19 -28.73 -13.29
N GLY A 395 -1.41 -29.03 -12.01
CA GLY A 395 -1.21 -30.36 -11.43
C GLY A 395 0.25 -30.76 -11.30
N ILE A 396 1.13 -29.79 -10.99
CA ILE A 396 2.54 -30.00 -10.67
C ILE A 396 2.65 -30.31 -9.18
N GLY A 397 2.89 -31.57 -8.83
CA GLY A 397 2.91 -32.04 -7.45
C GLY A 397 1.53 -32.53 -6.99
N GLY A 398 1.52 -33.59 -6.19
CA GLY A 398 0.34 -34.03 -5.43
C GLY A 398 0.50 -33.86 -3.92
N ALA A 399 1.72 -33.56 -3.47
CA ALA A 399 2.05 -33.30 -2.08
C ALA A 399 2.86 -32.01 -1.93
N TYR A 400 2.64 -31.25 -0.86
CA TYR A 400 3.31 -29.99 -0.59
C TYR A 400 3.72 -29.84 0.88
N ARG A 401 4.89 -29.22 1.08
CA ARG A 401 5.36 -28.70 2.37
C ARG A 401 5.45 -27.18 2.24
N LEU A 402 4.66 -26.45 3.01
CA LEU A 402 4.55 -24.99 2.90
C LEU A 402 5.07 -24.35 4.20
N ALA A 403 5.94 -23.35 4.13
CA ALA A 403 6.46 -22.66 5.31
C ALA A 403 6.38 -21.13 5.17
N ASP A 404 5.67 -20.47 6.09
CA ASP A 404 5.62 -19.01 6.19
C ASP A 404 5.11 -18.60 7.59
N PHE A 405 5.80 -17.67 8.24
CA PHE A 405 5.47 -17.20 9.60
C PHE A 405 4.55 -15.97 9.64
N ASP A 406 4.37 -15.29 8.51
CA ASP A 406 3.65 -14.02 8.47
C ASP A 406 2.13 -14.22 8.32
N ASP A 407 1.39 -13.28 8.90
CA ASP A 407 -0.03 -13.08 8.59
C ASP A 407 -0.24 -12.27 7.32
N PHE A 408 -1.37 -12.52 6.66
CA PHE A 408 -1.84 -11.74 5.52
C PHE A 408 -2.28 -10.33 5.97
N GLY A 409 -1.50 -9.32 5.59
CA GLY A 409 -1.75 -7.92 5.91
C GLY A 409 -2.39 -7.13 4.76
N LEU A 410 -2.90 -5.93 5.08
CA LEU A 410 -3.52 -5.03 4.10
C LEU A 410 -2.54 -4.64 2.98
N SER A 411 -1.26 -4.45 3.31
CA SER A 411 -0.20 -4.13 2.35
C SER A 411 0.10 -5.26 1.37
N ASN A 412 -0.35 -6.49 1.63
CA ASN A 412 -0.11 -7.62 0.75
C ASN A 412 -1.16 -7.75 -0.37
N LEU A 413 -2.34 -7.11 -0.25
CA LEU A 413 -3.40 -7.13 -1.26
C LEU A 413 -2.97 -6.58 -2.63
N ASN A 414 -1.83 -5.88 -2.70
CA ASN A 414 -1.28 -5.41 -3.96
C ASN A 414 -0.70 -6.53 -4.83
N ARG A 415 -0.46 -7.73 -4.29
CA ARG A 415 0.23 -8.83 -5.00
C ARG A 415 -0.19 -10.25 -4.59
N LEU A 416 -0.74 -10.43 -3.40
CA LEU A 416 -1.35 -11.68 -2.96
C LEU A 416 -2.84 -11.71 -3.30
N ARG A 417 -3.28 -12.78 -3.97
CA ARG A 417 -4.66 -12.91 -4.45
C ARG A 417 -5.60 -13.41 -3.34
N ALA A 418 -6.05 -12.52 -2.46
CA ALA A 418 -7.06 -12.87 -1.44
C ALA A 418 -8.06 -11.73 -1.20
N GLY A 419 -9.22 -12.05 -0.62
CA GLY A 419 -10.22 -11.06 -0.21
C GLY A 419 -9.87 -10.35 1.10
N VAL A 420 -10.38 -9.12 1.29
CA VAL A 420 -10.16 -8.30 2.51
C VAL A 420 -10.65 -8.96 3.81
N HIS A 421 -11.52 -9.96 3.72
CA HIS A 421 -12.02 -10.71 4.87
C HIS A 421 -11.03 -11.78 5.38
N HIS A 422 -9.92 -12.03 4.67
CA HIS A 422 -8.85 -12.92 5.10
C HIS A 422 -7.72 -12.20 5.87
N LEU A 423 -7.85 -10.90 6.14
CA LEU A 423 -6.83 -10.15 6.88
C LEU A 423 -6.55 -10.78 8.25
N GLY A 424 -5.26 -11.00 8.53
CA GLY A 424 -4.76 -11.63 9.74
C GLY A 424 -4.76 -13.16 9.73
N VAL A 425 -5.01 -13.81 8.59
CA VAL A 425 -4.80 -15.27 8.41
C VAL A 425 -3.35 -15.52 8.01
N ASN A 426 -2.67 -16.48 8.64
CA ASN A 426 -1.31 -16.89 8.28
C ASN A 426 -1.19 -17.23 6.77
N LYS A 427 -0.11 -16.80 6.12
CA LYS A 427 0.07 -16.96 4.66
C LYS A 427 0.17 -18.43 4.21
N ALA A 428 0.66 -19.33 5.07
CA ALA A 428 0.67 -20.77 4.78
C ALA A 428 -0.73 -21.38 4.85
N VAL A 429 -1.52 -21.00 5.87
CA VAL A 429 -2.94 -21.36 5.97
C VAL A 429 -3.71 -20.83 4.74
N LEU A 430 -3.52 -19.55 4.39
CA LEU A 430 -4.18 -18.93 3.25
C LEU A 430 -3.87 -19.66 1.94
N SER A 431 -2.59 -19.94 1.68
CA SER A 431 -2.15 -20.65 0.48
C SER A 431 -2.70 -22.08 0.42
N ALA A 432 -2.66 -22.81 1.54
CA ALA A 432 -3.23 -24.16 1.62
C ALA A 432 -4.73 -24.16 1.31
N ARG A 433 -5.51 -23.25 1.92
CA ARG A 433 -6.95 -23.11 1.65
C ARG A 433 -7.22 -22.91 0.16
N GLN A 434 -6.49 -22.00 -0.49
CA GLN A 434 -6.63 -21.73 -1.92
C GLN A 434 -6.26 -22.93 -2.79
N MET A 435 -5.21 -23.68 -2.43
CA MET A 435 -4.80 -24.88 -3.14
C MET A 435 -5.83 -26.01 -3.00
N PHE A 436 -6.39 -26.20 -1.80
CA PHE A 436 -7.48 -27.16 -1.58
C PHE A 436 -8.76 -26.80 -2.34
N GLU A 437 -9.06 -25.51 -2.51
CA GLU A 437 -10.17 -25.06 -3.35
C GLU A 437 -9.94 -25.32 -4.85
N ILE A 438 -8.70 -25.60 -5.27
CA ILE A 438 -8.32 -25.97 -6.64
C ILE A 438 -8.26 -27.50 -6.84
N ASP A 439 -7.68 -28.23 -5.89
CA ASP A 439 -7.69 -29.70 -5.82
C ASP A 439 -7.85 -30.15 -4.36
N PRO A 440 -9.04 -30.67 -3.96
CA PRO A 440 -9.30 -31.08 -2.59
C PRO A 440 -8.54 -32.35 -2.18
N TYR A 441 -7.87 -33.02 -3.11
CA TYR A 441 -7.14 -34.27 -2.89
C TYR A 441 -5.62 -34.07 -2.76
N LEU A 442 -5.15 -32.83 -2.62
CA LEU A 442 -3.74 -32.54 -2.34
C LEU A 442 -3.34 -33.02 -0.94
N ASP A 443 -2.09 -33.46 -0.81
CA ASP A 443 -1.49 -33.76 0.49
C ASP A 443 -0.62 -32.58 0.93
N ILE A 444 -1.18 -31.66 1.71
CA ILE A 444 -0.48 -30.44 2.15
C ILE A 444 -0.13 -30.59 3.63
N GLU A 445 1.08 -30.18 3.99
CA GLU A 445 1.53 -29.91 5.36
C GLU A 445 2.11 -28.50 5.43
N ILE A 446 1.88 -27.82 6.55
CA ILE A 446 2.29 -26.42 6.72
C ILE A 446 3.11 -26.23 8.00
N GLU A 447 4.17 -25.42 7.91
CA GLU A 447 4.94 -24.88 9.02
C GLU A 447 4.57 -23.41 9.22
N ARG A 448 3.64 -23.16 10.15
CA ARG A 448 3.06 -21.83 10.40
C ARG A 448 4.00 -20.86 11.09
N ASP A 449 5.01 -21.37 11.79
CA ASP A 449 6.02 -20.55 12.46
C ASP A 449 7.24 -20.29 11.56
N GLY A 450 7.15 -20.69 10.28
CA GLY A 450 8.27 -20.67 9.36
C GLY A 450 9.33 -21.72 9.70
N LEU A 451 10.50 -21.59 9.09
CA LEU A 451 11.62 -22.50 9.32
C LEU A 451 12.62 -21.91 10.32
N THR A 452 13.03 -22.73 11.28
CA THR A 452 14.05 -22.43 12.26
C THR A 452 15.14 -23.50 12.22
N ALA A 453 16.21 -23.33 12.99
CA ALA A 453 17.26 -24.34 13.11
C ALA A 453 16.71 -25.69 13.61
N ASP A 454 15.63 -25.66 14.39
CA ASP A 454 15.03 -26.85 14.98
C ASP A 454 14.02 -27.54 14.05
N THR A 455 13.40 -26.81 13.11
CA THR A 455 12.33 -27.34 12.24
C THR A 455 12.76 -27.61 10.80
N ILE A 456 13.90 -27.05 10.37
CA ILE A 456 14.33 -27.17 8.97
C ILE A 456 14.63 -28.62 8.57
N GLU A 457 15.23 -29.43 9.46
CA GLU A 457 15.52 -30.84 9.17
C GLU A 457 14.23 -31.62 8.89
N ASP A 458 13.22 -31.45 9.75
CA ASP A 458 11.90 -32.11 9.62
C ASP A 458 11.17 -31.70 8.33
N PHE A 459 11.31 -30.43 7.91
CA PHE A 459 10.75 -29.96 6.64
C PHE A 459 11.25 -30.79 5.44
N PHE A 460 12.53 -31.19 5.47
CA PHE A 460 13.15 -32.00 4.42
C PHE A 460 13.03 -33.53 4.64
N ALA A 461 12.75 -33.99 5.87
CA ALA A 461 12.72 -35.41 6.26
C ALA A 461 11.68 -36.29 5.51
N GLY A 462 10.73 -35.68 4.79
CA GLY A 462 9.69 -36.36 4.01
C GLY A 462 9.99 -36.57 2.51
N GLY A 463 11.16 -36.16 2.04
CA GLY A 463 11.58 -36.23 0.63
C GLY A 463 10.91 -35.18 -0.25
N ILE A 464 11.68 -34.20 -0.73
CA ILE A 464 11.20 -33.13 -1.61
C ILE A 464 11.83 -33.33 -3.00
N ASP A 465 11.02 -33.34 -4.05
CA ASP A 465 11.49 -33.47 -5.44
C ASP A 465 11.92 -32.13 -6.06
N LEU A 466 11.41 -31.02 -5.54
CA LEU A 466 11.73 -29.65 -5.96
C LEU A 466 11.43 -28.67 -4.83
N LEU A 467 12.36 -27.75 -4.57
CA LEU A 467 12.18 -26.66 -3.64
C LEU A 467 11.90 -25.35 -4.40
N VAL A 468 10.86 -24.63 -4.00
CA VAL A 468 10.63 -23.23 -4.34
C VAL A 468 11.00 -22.39 -3.12
N GLU A 469 12.00 -21.53 -3.25
CA GLU A 469 12.49 -20.72 -2.15
C GLU A 469 12.26 -19.24 -2.45
N GLU A 470 11.40 -18.60 -1.66
CA GLU A 470 10.86 -17.25 -1.87
C GLU A 470 10.84 -16.46 -0.55
N CYS A 471 11.81 -16.71 0.33
CA CYS A 471 11.85 -16.10 1.66
C CYS A 471 12.81 -14.91 1.73
N ASP A 472 12.46 -13.94 2.57
CA ASP A 472 13.25 -12.73 2.79
C ASP A 472 14.25 -12.87 3.96
N THR A 473 14.19 -13.99 4.71
CA THR A 473 15.07 -14.22 5.86
C THR A 473 16.39 -14.82 5.38
N PRO A 474 17.53 -14.09 5.49
CA PRO A 474 18.80 -14.56 4.91
C PRO A 474 19.26 -15.92 5.44
N TRP A 475 19.09 -16.15 6.75
CA TRP A 475 19.42 -17.44 7.37
C TRP A 475 18.64 -18.60 6.72
N VAL A 476 17.30 -18.47 6.59
CA VAL A 476 16.45 -19.50 5.98
C VAL A 476 16.83 -19.72 4.51
N LYS A 477 17.07 -18.63 3.76
CA LYS A 477 17.42 -18.68 2.33
C LYS A 477 18.69 -19.51 2.08
N ILE A 478 19.70 -19.37 2.93
CA ILE A 478 20.95 -20.12 2.83
C ILE A 478 20.81 -21.52 3.41
N ALA A 479 20.24 -21.67 4.60
CA ALA A 479 20.06 -22.97 5.23
C ALA A 479 19.25 -23.92 4.34
N ALA A 480 18.13 -23.46 3.77
CA ALA A 480 17.31 -24.28 2.87
C ALA A 480 18.07 -24.75 1.62
N ARG A 481 19.00 -23.94 1.11
CA ARG A 481 19.88 -24.31 -0.01
C ARG A 481 20.99 -25.27 0.40
N GLU A 482 21.55 -25.13 1.59
CA GLU A 482 22.50 -26.11 2.15
C GLU A 482 21.84 -27.49 2.23
N TYR A 483 20.66 -27.57 2.84
CA TYR A 483 19.88 -28.82 2.91
C TYR A 483 19.49 -29.34 1.52
N ALA A 484 18.99 -28.48 0.63
CA ALA A 484 18.62 -28.88 -0.72
C ALA A 484 19.84 -29.43 -1.48
N ARG A 485 21.00 -28.79 -1.38
CA ARG A 485 22.24 -29.27 -2.02
C ARG A 485 22.66 -30.63 -1.46
N ASP A 486 22.71 -30.76 -0.14
CA ASP A 486 23.18 -31.97 0.53
C ASP A 486 22.25 -33.17 0.25
N LEU A 487 20.97 -32.91 -0.05
CA LEU A 487 19.97 -33.90 -0.45
C LEU A 487 19.80 -34.05 -1.97
N GLY A 488 20.52 -33.27 -2.79
CA GLY A 488 20.41 -33.30 -4.25
C GLY A 488 19.05 -32.83 -4.78
N ILE A 489 18.41 -31.87 -4.12
CA ILE A 489 17.09 -31.33 -4.46
C ILE A 489 17.26 -30.08 -5.34
N PRO A 490 16.66 -30.02 -6.53
CA PRO A 490 16.71 -28.82 -7.34
C PRO A 490 15.93 -27.67 -6.69
N VAL A 491 16.48 -26.46 -6.77
CA VAL A 491 15.88 -25.23 -6.23
C VAL A 491 15.49 -24.29 -7.35
N VAL A 492 14.33 -23.66 -7.22
CA VAL A 492 13.85 -22.59 -8.09
C VAL A 492 13.44 -21.39 -7.23
N MET A 493 13.79 -20.19 -7.66
CA MET A 493 13.42 -18.93 -7.01
C MET A 493 13.13 -17.87 -8.07
N ASP A 494 12.00 -17.19 -7.95
CA ASP A 494 11.70 -15.93 -8.61
C ASP A 494 12.28 -14.77 -7.77
N CYS A 495 12.84 -13.78 -8.46
CA CYS A 495 13.04 -12.47 -7.87
C CYS A 495 12.20 -11.47 -8.67
N ASN A 496 11.35 -10.74 -7.94
CA ASN A 496 10.35 -9.84 -8.50
C ASN A 496 10.93 -8.63 -9.27
N ASP A 497 12.26 -8.53 -9.36
CA ASP A 497 12.97 -7.55 -10.15
C ASP A 497 13.36 -8.11 -11.52
N ARG A 498 12.98 -7.40 -12.58
CA ARG A 498 13.30 -7.73 -13.98
C ARG A 498 12.90 -9.15 -14.43
N GLY A 499 11.98 -9.79 -13.72
CA GLY A 499 11.54 -11.15 -14.01
C GLY A 499 12.68 -12.16 -13.95
N MET A 500 13.55 -12.03 -12.94
CA MET A 500 14.67 -12.95 -12.73
C MET A 500 14.16 -14.28 -12.18
N LEU A 501 14.58 -15.37 -12.80
CA LEU A 501 14.41 -16.74 -12.35
C LEU A 501 15.79 -17.32 -12.05
N ASP A 502 15.99 -17.81 -10.83
CA ASP A 502 17.19 -18.50 -10.37
C ASP A 502 16.89 -20.00 -10.27
N VAL A 503 17.75 -20.83 -10.88
CA VAL A 503 17.62 -22.29 -10.89
C VAL A 503 18.92 -22.92 -10.44
N GLU A 504 18.87 -23.78 -9.43
CA GLU A 504 20.03 -24.53 -8.94
C GLU A 504 19.72 -26.04 -9.01
N ARG A 505 20.32 -26.73 -9.98
CA ARG A 505 20.14 -28.16 -10.24
C ARG A 505 21.06 -29.01 -9.35
N PHE A 506 20.89 -28.94 -8.03
CA PHE A 506 21.72 -29.76 -7.11
C PHE A 506 21.56 -31.28 -7.35
N ASP A 507 20.46 -31.70 -7.97
CA ASP A 507 20.24 -33.08 -8.44
C ASP A 507 21.22 -33.52 -9.53
N ARG A 508 21.80 -32.58 -10.28
CA ARG A 508 22.79 -32.83 -11.34
C ARG A 508 24.17 -32.30 -11.02
N GLU A 509 24.23 -31.24 -10.22
CA GLU A 509 25.42 -30.46 -9.91
C GLU A 509 25.57 -30.35 -8.37
N PRO A 510 25.82 -31.47 -7.67
CA PRO A 510 25.82 -31.52 -6.20
C PRO A 510 26.90 -30.64 -5.55
N ASP A 511 28.01 -30.40 -6.26
CA ASP A 511 29.10 -29.54 -5.79
C ASP A 511 28.92 -28.05 -6.15
N ARG A 512 27.75 -27.67 -6.69
CA ARG A 512 27.46 -26.27 -7.05
C ARG A 512 27.52 -25.38 -5.81
N ALA A 513 28.25 -24.27 -5.92
CA ALA A 513 28.21 -23.21 -4.92
C ALA A 513 26.81 -22.56 -4.88
N LEU A 514 26.33 -22.26 -3.68
CA LEU A 514 25.01 -21.66 -3.46
C LEU A 514 24.91 -20.30 -4.13
N LEU A 515 23.73 -19.97 -4.68
CA LEU A 515 23.47 -18.75 -5.43
C LEU A 515 24.54 -18.52 -6.50
N HIS A 516 24.96 -19.61 -7.15
CA HIS A 516 25.99 -19.62 -8.19
C HIS A 516 27.35 -19.03 -7.77
N GLY A 517 27.66 -19.06 -6.47
CA GLY A 517 28.90 -18.54 -5.91
C GLY A 517 28.91 -17.03 -5.66
N LEU A 518 27.77 -16.32 -5.82
CA LEU A 518 27.67 -14.88 -5.57
C LEU A 518 28.01 -14.48 -4.13
N LEU A 519 27.86 -15.42 -3.18
CA LEU A 519 28.15 -15.19 -1.77
C LEU A 519 29.52 -15.73 -1.32
N GLY A 520 30.34 -16.28 -2.21
CA GLY A 520 31.57 -16.98 -1.82
C GLY A 520 31.28 -18.14 -0.86
N ASP A 521 32.01 -18.20 0.26
CA ASP A 521 31.94 -19.28 1.26
C ASP A 521 30.96 -19.02 2.42
N VAL A 522 30.08 -18.02 2.31
CA VAL A 522 29.12 -17.66 3.37
C VAL A 522 28.15 -18.83 3.64
N LYS A 523 28.05 -19.24 4.91
CA LYS A 523 27.16 -20.32 5.36
C LYS A 523 26.05 -19.80 6.25
N SER A 524 24.99 -20.58 6.41
CA SER A 524 23.86 -20.19 7.27
C SER A 524 24.29 -19.90 8.72
N VAL A 525 25.26 -20.64 9.25
CA VAL A 525 25.83 -20.44 10.59
C VAL A 525 26.49 -19.08 10.79
N ASP A 526 27.00 -18.47 9.72
CA ASP A 526 27.63 -17.14 9.74
C ASP A 526 26.58 -16.03 9.81
N LEU A 527 25.31 -16.33 9.48
CA LEU A 527 24.23 -15.34 9.33
C LEU A 527 23.45 -15.06 10.61
N ALA A 528 23.62 -15.87 11.65
CA ALA A 528 22.80 -15.81 12.86
C ALA A 528 22.90 -14.48 13.62
N ASN A 529 24.03 -13.75 13.48
CA ASN A 529 24.34 -12.55 14.26
C ASN A 529 24.62 -11.29 13.44
N LEU A 530 24.22 -11.24 12.16
CA LEU A 530 24.52 -10.09 11.31
C LEU A 530 23.81 -8.79 11.77
N GLY A 531 24.56 -7.70 11.76
CA GLY A 531 24.04 -6.34 11.90
C GLY A 531 23.19 -5.91 10.70
N TYR A 532 22.48 -4.78 10.83
CA TYR A 532 21.58 -4.31 9.77
C TYR A 532 22.28 -4.05 8.43
N GLN A 533 23.44 -3.38 8.46
CA GLN A 533 24.18 -3.08 7.23
C GLN A 533 24.69 -4.34 6.52
N GLU A 534 25.22 -5.31 7.29
CA GLU A 534 25.69 -6.59 6.74
C GLU A 534 24.54 -7.39 6.11
N LYS A 535 23.33 -7.31 6.67
CA LYS A 535 22.12 -7.90 6.06
C LYS A 535 21.77 -7.24 4.74
N VAL A 536 21.86 -5.90 4.65
CA VAL A 536 21.60 -5.17 3.40
C VAL A 536 22.62 -5.56 2.33
N ASP A 537 23.91 -5.59 2.67
CA ASP A 537 24.98 -5.95 1.74
C ASP A 537 24.83 -7.40 1.25
N LEU A 538 24.43 -8.31 2.15
CA LEU A 538 24.14 -9.69 1.81
C LEU A 538 22.94 -9.82 0.85
N ILE A 539 21.84 -9.10 1.11
CA ILE A 539 20.66 -9.10 0.24
C ILE A 539 21.04 -8.55 -1.15
N LEU A 540 21.84 -7.48 -1.22
CA LEU A 540 22.34 -6.92 -2.48
C LEU A 540 23.17 -7.93 -3.27
N ALA A 541 24.04 -8.69 -2.59
CA ALA A 541 24.81 -9.75 -3.23
C ALA A 541 23.91 -10.89 -3.75
N MET A 542 22.88 -11.27 -2.97
CA MET A 542 21.91 -12.29 -3.37
C MET A 542 21.16 -11.91 -4.65
N VAL A 543 20.79 -10.64 -4.83
CA VAL A 543 20.03 -10.18 -6.01
C VAL A 543 20.90 -9.81 -7.21
N ASP A 544 22.23 -9.98 -7.11
CA ASP A 544 23.21 -9.50 -8.10
C ASP A 544 23.08 -7.99 -8.34
N ALA A 545 23.68 -7.21 -7.44
CA ALA A 545 23.62 -5.74 -7.44
C ALA A 545 24.02 -5.08 -8.77
N ASP A 546 24.80 -5.74 -9.63
CA ASP A 546 25.18 -5.20 -10.94
C ASP A 546 24.06 -5.34 -11.98
N ARG A 547 23.03 -6.15 -11.70
CA ARG A 547 21.94 -6.48 -12.63
C ARG A 547 20.56 -6.01 -12.20
N ILE A 548 20.39 -5.54 -10.97
CA ILE A 548 19.12 -4.99 -10.50
C ILE A 548 18.65 -3.79 -11.34
N SER A 549 17.34 -3.54 -11.36
CA SER A 549 16.77 -2.39 -12.05
C SER A 549 17.20 -1.05 -11.41
N PRO A 550 17.28 0.05 -12.19
CA PRO A 550 17.50 1.38 -11.63
C PRO A 550 16.46 1.76 -10.56
N GLU A 551 15.22 1.32 -10.72
CA GLU A 551 14.12 1.55 -9.80
C GLU A 551 14.34 0.81 -8.47
N LEU A 552 14.71 -0.47 -8.51
CA LEU A 552 15.03 -1.23 -7.31
C LEU A 552 16.26 -0.64 -6.62
N ALA A 553 17.32 -0.30 -7.36
CA ALA A 553 18.52 0.35 -6.84
C ALA A 553 18.20 1.67 -6.12
N ALA A 554 17.32 2.50 -6.69
CA ALA A 554 16.90 3.76 -6.08
C ALA A 554 16.09 3.55 -4.78
N SER A 555 15.36 2.43 -4.67
CA SER A 555 14.51 2.14 -3.50
C SER A 555 15.29 1.87 -2.21
N PHE A 556 16.54 1.38 -2.30
CA PHE A 556 17.36 1.04 -1.13
C PHE A 556 17.55 2.21 -0.18
N ASN A 557 17.78 3.41 -0.71
CA ASN A 557 18.00 4.63 0.10
C ASN A 557 16.71 5.17 0.72
N GLU A 558 15.55 4.70 0.26
CA GLU A 558 14.22 5.17 0.69
C GLU A 558 13.57 4.23 1.71
N LEU A 559 14.08 3.00 1.87
CA LEU A 559 13.63 2.05 2.89
C LEU A 559 13.81 2.61 4.30
N GLY A 560 12.77 2.50 5.12
CA GLY A 560 12.70 3.06 6.46
C GLY A 560 12.55 4.59 6.51
N ARG A 561 12.56 5.29 5.36
CA ARG A 561 12.39 6.75 5.26
C ARG A 561 11.06 7.12 4.62
N THR A 562 10.88 6.75 3.36
CA THR A 562 9.65 7.01 2.58
C THR A 562 8.98 5.71 2.12
N LEU A 563 9.71 4.59 2.14
CA LEU A 563 9.22 3.25 1.86
C LEU A 563 9.28 2.39 3.13
N SER A 564 8.21 1.61 3.37
CA SER A 564 8.17 0.68 4.50
C SER A 564 8.84 -0.68 4.20
N SER A 565 8.93 -1.07 2.93
CA SER A 565 9.49 -2.34 2.49
C SER A 565 9.82 -2.29 0.98
N TRP A 566 10.41 -3.36 0.46
CA TRP A 566 10.80 -3.52 -0.94
C TRP A 566 9.59 -3.35 -1.88
N PRO A 567 9.71 -2.51 -2.93
CA PRO A 567 8.66 -2.39 -3.93
C PRO A 567 8.48 -3.69 -4.71
N GLN A 568 7.24 -4.19 -4.78
CA GLN A 568 6.88 -5.39 -5.54
C GLN A 568 5.57 -5.14 -6.28
N LEU A 569 5.50 -5.57 -7.55
CA LEU A 569 4.31 -5.40 -8.40
C LEU A 569 3.64 -6.76 -8.67
N ALA A 570 2.29 -6.76 -8.69
CA ALA A 570 1.51 -7.95 -9.01
C ALA A 570 1.88 -8.59 -10.36
N SER A 571 2.20 -7.79 -11.37
CA SER A 571 2.60 -8.28 -12.69
C SER A 571 3.90 -9.08 -12.63
N GLY A 572 4.87 -8.63 -11.85
CA GLY A 572 6.10 -9.36 -11.60
C GLY A 572 5.84 -10.67 -10.85
N VAL A 573 4.97 -10.65 -9.83
CA VAL A 573 4.64 -11.85 -9.04
C VAL A 573 3.89 -12.89 -9.88
N ALA A 574 3.00 -12.42 -10.76
CA ALA A 574 2.32 -13.30 -11.72
C ALA A 574 3.29 -13.91 -12.74
N LEU A 575 4.25 -13.12 -13.23
CA LEU A 575 5.32 -13.63 -14.11
C LEU A 575 6.19 -14.66 -13.39
N GLY A 576 6.59 -14.39 -12.15
CA GLY A 576 7.37 -15.30 -11.32
C GLY A 576 6.70 -16.67 -11.16
N GLY A 577 5.41 -16.69 -10.83
CA GLY A 577 4.63 -17.94 -10.77
C GLY A 577 4.66 -18.74 -12.08
N ALA A 578 4.59 -18.07 -13.23
CA ALA A 578 4.70 -18.71 -14.55
C ALA A 578 6.11 -19.25 -14.84
N LEU A 579 7.15 -18.50 -14.48
CA LEU A 579 8.55 -18.90 -14.65
C LEU A 579 8.89 -20.10 -13.77
N CYS A 580 8.49 -20.07 -12.50
CA CYS A 580 8.67 -21.19 -11.58
C CYS A 580 7.95 -22.45 -12.06
N ALA A 581 6.72 -22.33 -12.59
CA ALA A 581 5.96 -23.48 -13.08
C ALA A 581 6.59 -24.11 -14.33
N GLU A 582 7.09 -23.29 -15.26
CA GLU A 582 7.81 -23.78 -16.43
C GLU A 582 9.11 -24.50 -16.04
N ALA A 583 9.89 -23.94 -15.10
CA ALA A 583 11.11 -24.55 -14.60
C ALA A 583 10.82 -25.87 -13.88
N ALA A 584 9.87 -25.86 -12.94
CA ALA A 584 9.43 -27.04 -12.19
C ALA A 584 9.01 -28.18 -13.13
N ARG A 585 8.14 -27.88 -14.10
CA ARG A 585 7.68 -28.86 -15.09
C ARG A 585 8.83 -29.44 -15.90
N ARG A 586 9.80 -28.62 -16.32
CA ARG A 586 10.96 -29.10 -17.06
C ARG A 586 11.83 -30.03 -16.21
N ILE A 587 12.15 -29.60 -15.00
CA ILE A 587 13.01 -30.34 -14.07
C ILE A 587 12.37 -31.69 -13.73
N LEU A 588 11.12 -31.69 -13.28
CA LEU A 588 10.43 -32.89 -12.80
C LEU A 588 10.12 -33.90 -13.91
N LEU A 589 9.94 -33.44 -15.16
CA LEU A 589 9.75 -34.31 -16.32
C LEU A 589 11.07 -34.66 -17.06
N GLY A 590 12.23 -34.28 -16.50
CA GLY A 590 13.53 -34.57 -17.11
C GLY A 590 13.80 -33.82 -18.42
N ARG A 591 13.07 -32.74 -18.71
CA ARG A 591 13.28 -31.88 -19.89
C ARG A 591 14.47 -30.92 -19.65
N PRO A 592 15.06 -30.31 -20.70
CA PRO A 592 16.18 -29.39 -20.56
C PRO A 592 15.85 -28.16 -19.70
N CYS A 593 16.64 -27.96 -18.64
CA CYS A 593 16.63 -26.82 -17.72
C CYS A 593 17.95 -26.85 -16.92
N GLU A 594 18.88 -25.97 -17.24
CA GLU A 594 20.20 -25.91 -16.62
C GLU A 594 20.19 -24.97 -15.40
N SER A 595 21.18 -25.10 -14.51
CA SER A 595 21.36 -24.13 -13.45
C SER A 595 21.73 -22.75 -14.01
N GLY A 596 21.23 -21.68 -13.40
CA GLY A 596 21.61 -20.31 -13.71
C GLY A 596 20.52 -19.29 -13.41
N ARG A 597 20.83 -18.02 -13.72
CA ARG A 597 19.89 -16.90 -13.69
C ARG A 597 19.39 -16.53 -15.08
N PHE A 598 18.08 -16.50 -15.21
CA PHE A 598 17.37 -16.16 -16.44
C PHE A 598 16.54 -14.92 -16.21
N TYR A 599 16.53 -13.98 -17.16
CA TYR A 599 15.77 -12.73 -17.03
C TYR A 599 14.69 -12.66 -18.11
N THR A 600 13.46 -12.43 -17.67
CA THR A 600 12.32 -12.08 -18.53
C THR A 600 11.91 -10.64 -18.25
N ASP A 601 12.82 -9.71 -18.53
CA ASP A 601 12.65 -8.29 -18.23
C ASP A 601 11.53 -7.68 -19.09
N LEU A 602 10.34 -7.50 -18.49
CA LEU A 602 9.16 -6.98 -19.18
C LEU A 602 9.39 -5.60 -19.82
N SER A 603 10.20 -4.74 -19.20
CA SER A 603 10.56 -3.43 -19.76
C SER A 603 11.40 -3.59 -21.02
N GLN A 604 12.34 -4.54 -21.02
CA GLN A 604 13.10 -4.89 -22.22
C GLN A 604 12.22 -5.54 -23.28
N GLN A 605 11.32 -6.46 -22.90
CA GLN A 605 10.43 -7.17 -23.82
C GLN A 605 9.51 -6.22 -24.58
N LEU A 606 9.01 -5.17 -23.91
CA LEU A 606 8.11 -4.15 -24.47
C LEU A 606 8.86 -2.93 -25.03
N SER A 607 10.19 -2.97 -25.10
CA SER A 607 10.97 -1.86 -25.64
C SER A 607 10.70 -1.64 -27.14
N PRO A 608 10.77 -0.39 -27.63
CA PRO A 608 10.58 -0.10 -29.05
C PRO A 608 11.50 -0.90 -29.97
N ALA A 609 12.72 -1.23 -29.52
CA ALA A 609 13.69 -2.01 -30.29
C ALA A 609 13.24 -3.45 -30.59
N ARG A 610 12.27 -3.99 -29.83
CA ARG A 610 11.69 -5.32 -30.06
C ARG A 610 10.35 -5.26 -30.81
N SER A 611 9.84 -4.07 -31.11
CA SER A 611 8.65 -3.91 -31.92
C SER A 611 8.97 -4.23 -33.39
N VAL A 612 8.23 -5.16 -33.97
CA VAL A 612 8.30 -5.49 -35.40
C VAL A 612 7.77 -4.37 -36.30
N PHE A 613 7.23 -3.30 -35.72
CA PHE A 613 6.73 -2.12 -36.42
C PHE A 613 7.56 -0.85 -36.16
N ALA A 614 8.56 -0.89 -35.27
CA ALA A 614 9.45 0.23 -35.03
C ALA A 614 10.45 0.34 -36.19
N GLY A 615 10.17 1.21 -37.16
CA GLY A 615 11.01 1.43 -38.34
C GLY A 615 10.23 1.56 -39.65
N GLY A 616 8.91 1.34 -39.64
CA GLY A 616 8.05 1.66 -40.77
C GLY A 616 7.65 3.14 -40.75
N ALA A 617 8.19 3.93 -41.68
CA ALA A 617 7.57 5.21 -42.03
C ALA A 617 6.10 4.95 -42.43
N VAL A 618 5.17 5.57 -41.72
CA VAL A 618 3.78 5.77 -42.19
C VAL A 618 3.73 7.11 -42.91
#